data_AF-A0AAX3XF09-F1
#
_entry.id   AF-A0AAX3XF09-F1
#
_cell.length_a   1.000
_cell.length_b   1.000
_cell.length_c   1.000
_cell.angle_alpha   90.00
_cell.angle_beta   90.00
_cell.angle_gamma   90.00
#
_symmetry.space_group_name_H-M   'P 1'
#
loop_
_entity.id
_entity.type
_entity.pdbx_description
1 polymer ?
#
loop_
_entity_poly.entity_id
_entity_poly.type
_entity_poly.pdbx_seq_one_letter_code
_entity_poly.pdbx_strand_id
1 'polypeptide(L)'
;MKLNLNKLYELVKVNPDKELTTQELKYINIEVLYFSKNYLKYVTINKIKEIFELSLAYWLDNSKNTDLKELRVKAWTLNDQLFSESMLNSYNEIILRLLLTTLYDDKNKGDMEQSLEFIEFLIDNLNQLE
;
A
#
# COMPACT_ATOMS: atom_id res chain seq x y z
N MET A 1 7.09 11.59 -7.49
CA MET A 1 6.55 10.82 -8.64
C MET A 1 5.05 10.71 -8.41
N LYS A 2 4.19 11.06 -9.39
CA LYS A 2 2.74 10.89 -9.25
C LYS A 2 2.37 9.44 -9.55
N LEU A 3 1.59 8.77 -8.70
CA LEU A 3 1.11 7.42 -8.98
C LEU A 3 0.17 7.45 -10.20
N ASN A 4 0.40 6.56 -11.17
CA ASN A 4 -0.48 6.47 -12.34
C ASN A 4 -1.56 5.40 -12.10
N LEU A 5 -2.62 5.77 -11.39
CA LEU A 5 -3.73 4.87 -11.05
C LEU A 5 -4.42 4.29 -12.28
N ASN A 6 -4.59 5.07 -13.36
CA ASN A 6 -5.20 4.58 -14.61
C ASN A 6 -4.46 3.36 -15.16
N LYS A 7 -3.13 3.41 -15.16
CA LYS A 7 -2.30 2.27 -15.59
C LYS A 7 -2.48 1.05 -14.67
N LEU A 8 -2.65 1.26 -13.36
CA LEU A 8 -2.90 0.16 -12.43
C LEU A 8 -4.29 -0.45 -12.64
N TYR A 9 -5.32 0.37 -12.84
CA TYR A 9 -6.67 -0.10 -13.18
C TYR A 9 -6.69 -0.86 -14.51
N GLU A 10 -5.96 -0.41 -15.53
CA GLU A 10 -5.83 -1.14 -16.80
C GLU A 10 -5.25 -2.54 -16.57
N LEU A 11 -4.19 -2.69 -15.76
CA LEU A 11 -3.61 -3.99 -15.44
C LEU A 11 -4.62 -4.95 -14.79
N VAL A 12 -5.48 -4.44 -13.92
CA VAL A 12 -6.56 -5.24 -13.30
C VAL A 12 -7.62 -5.61 -14.35
N LYS A 13 -8.02 -4.66 -15.21
CA LYS A 13 -9.16 -4.81 -16.14
C LYS A 13 -8.90 -5.63 -17.41
N VAL A 14 -7.65 -5.80 -17.85
CA VAL A 14 -7.34 -6.37 -19.18
C VAL A 14 -7.84 -7.83 -19.39
N ASN A 15 -8.17 -8.58 -18.34
CA ASN A 15 -8.77 -9.92 -18.43
C ASN A 15 -9.60 -10.26 -17.17
N PRO A 16 -10.91 -9.97 -17.11
CA PRO A 16 -11.71 -10.12 -15.89
C PRO A 16 -11.74 -11.55 -15.34
N ASP A 17 -11.61 -12.56 -16.21
CA ASP A 17 -11.71 -13.98 -15.83
C ASP A 17 -10.40 -14.60 -15.35
N LYS A 18 -9.31 -13.84 -15.30
CA LYS A 18 -7.99 -14.33 -14.86
C LYS A 18 -7.53 -13.59 -13.62
N GLU A 19 -7.08 -14.31 -12.60
CA GLU A 19 -6.34 -13.74 -11.47
C GLU A 19 -5.10 -12.95 -11.95
N LEU A 20 -4.64 -12.01 -11.11
CA LEU A 20 -3.37 -11.34 -11.32
C LEU A 20 -2.22 -12.34 -11.24
N THR A 21 -1.27 -12.21 -12.15
CA THR A 21 0.02 -12.87 -12.02
C THR A 21 0.78 -12.30 -10.81
N THR A 22 1.70 -13.09 -10.24
CA THR A 22 2.61 -12.60 -9.19
C THR A 22 3.39 -11.36 -9.64
N GLN A 23 3.73 -11.28 -10.94
CA GLN A 23 4.48 -10.15 -11.48
C GLN A 23 3.62 -8.87 -11.56
N GLU A 24 2.35 -8.98 -11.94
CA GLU A 24 1.42 -7.84 -11.97
C GLU A 24 1.14 -7.31 -10.55
N LEU A 25 0.86 -8.22 -9.61
CA LEU A 25 0.67 -7.87 -8.20
C LEU A 25 1.92 -7.17 -7.62
N LYS A 26 3.10 -7.74 -7.88
CA LYS A 26 4.38 -7.13 -7.50
C LYS A 26 4.56 -5.74 -8.10
N TYR A 27 4.22 -5.57 -9.37
CA TYR A 27 4.31 -4.27 -10.04
C TYR A 27 3.41 -3.22 -9.37
N ILE A 28 2.14 -3.56 -9.13
CA ILE A 28 1.18 -2.67 -8.45
C ILE A 28 1.72 -2.25 -7.08
N ASN A 29 2.14 -3.21 -6.25
CA ASN A 29 2.63 -2.91 -4.90
C ASN A 29 3.91 -2.07 -4.91
N ILE A 30 4.83 -2.30 -5.84
CA ILE A 30 6.04 -1.47 -5.99
C ILE A 30 5.70 -0.03 -6.37
N GLU A 31 4.75 0.19 -7.29
CA GLU A 31 4.31 1.53 -7.68
C GLU A 31 3.73 2.30 -6.49
N VAL A 32 2.87 1.65 -5.70
CA VAL A 32 2.29 2.23 -4.48
C VAL A 32 3.35 2.54 -3.43
N LEU A 33 4.34 1.65 -3.24
CA LEU A 33 5.45 1.87 -2.31
C LEU A 33 6.34 3.04 -2.77
N TYR A 34 6.69 3.12 -4.05
CA TYR A 34 7.48 4.24 -4.57
C TYR A 34 6.73 5.57 -4.52
N PHE A 35 5.41 5.55 -4.69
CA PHE A 35 4.60 6.73 -4.41
C PHE A 35 4.70 7.12 -2.92
N SER A 36 4.44 6.18 -2.01
CA SER A 36 4.49 6.38 -0.56
C SER A 36 5.84 6.91 -0.06
N LYS A 37 6.94 6.47 -0.68
CA LYS A 37 8.31 6.91 -0.38
C LYS A 37 8.48 8.42 -0.42
N ASN A 38 7.78 9.12 -1.32
CA ASN A 38 7.88 10.58 -1.47
C ASN A 38 7.38 11.34 -0.23
N TYR A 39 6.56 10.68 0.60
CA TYR A 39 5.91 11.24 1.77
C TYR A 39 6.54 10.81 3.10
N LEU A 40 7.49 9.86 3.10
CA LEU A 40 8.14 9.38 4.32
C LEU A 40 8.89 10.47 5.10
N LYS A 41 9.28 11.56 4.45
CA LYS A 41 9.86 12.74 5.10
C LYS A 41 8.89 13.43 6.08
N TYR A 42 7.59 13.28 5.88
CA TYR A 42 6.55 13.84 6.75
C TYR A 42 6.05 12.86 7.82
N VAL A 43 6.42 11.58 7.71
CA VAL A 43 6.09 10.53 8.68
C VAL A 43 6.99 10.70 9.90
N THR A 44 6.39 10.86 11.08
CA THR A 44 7.11 11.04 12.35
C THR A 44 7.25 9.74 13.15
N ILE A 45 6.43 8.72 12.84
CA ILE A 45 6.43 7.44 13.55
C ILE A 45 7.40 6.47 12.88
N ASN A 46 8.49 6.14 13.57
CA ASN A 46 9.55 5.27 13.03
C ASN A 46 9.05 3.86 12.64
N LYS A 47 8.10 3.30 13.38
CA LYS A 47 7.51 1.99 13.06
C LYS A 47 6.84 1.95 11.68
N ILE A 48 6.29 3.07 11.21
CA ILE A 48 5.71 3.16 9.86
C ILE A 48 6.80 3.09 8.78
N LYS A 49 7.94 3.76 9.04
CA LYS A 49 9.11 3.71 8.14
C LYS A 49 9.69 2.30 8.07
N GLU A 50 9.76 1.61 9.20
CA GLU A 50 10.18 0.20 9.27
C GLU A 50 9.26 -0.72 8.44
N ILE A 51 7.93 -0.55 8.56
CA ILE A 51 6.96 -1.28 7.74
C ILE A 51 7.18 -1.02 6.24
N PHE A 52 7.44 0.23 5.86
CA PHE A 52 7.76 0.58 4.47
C PHE A 52 9.02 -0.16 3.98
N GLU A 53 10.11 -0.14 4.74
CA GLU A 53 11.37 -0.77 4.36
C GLU A 53 11.20 -2.30 4.20
N LEU A 54 10.49 -2.94 5.13
CA LEU A 54 10.21 -4.37 5.09
C LEU A 54 9.29 -4.75 3.92
N SER A 55 8.25 -3.96 3.65
CA SER A 55 7.35 -4.18 2.51
C SER A 55 8.08 -4.02 1.18
N LEU A 56 8.88 -2.95 1.04
CA LEU A 56 9.68 -2.73 -0.17
C LEU A 56 10.70 -3.84 -0.41
N ALA A 57 11.41 -4.28 0.63
CA ALA A 57 12.34 -5.39 0.54
C ALA A 57 11.65 -6.70 0.11
N TYR A 58 10.46 -6.97 0.66
CA TYR A 58 9.66 -8.12 0.25
C TYR A 58 9.31 -8.07 -1.24
N TRP A 59 8.75 -6.96 -1.73
CA TRP A 59 8.33 -6.89 -3.12
C TRP A 59 9.48 -6.80 -4.12
N LEU A 60 10.62 -6.19 -3.77
CA LEU A 60 11.78 -6.12 -4.66
C LEU A 60 12.44 -7.48 -4.86
N ASP A 61 12.76 -8.19 -3.79
CA ASP A 61 13.60 -9.39 -3.85
C ASP A 61 12.88 -10.69 -3.52
N ASN A 62 11.56 -10.63 -3.24
CA ASN A 62 10.77 -11.76 -2.76
C ASN A 62 11.47 -12.44 -1.57
N SER A 63 12.17 -11.63 -0.75
CA SER A 63 13.15 -12.14 0.20
C SER A 63 12.44 -13.00 1.24
N LYS A 64 12.92 -14.23 1.44
CA LYS A 64 12.33 -15.21 2.37
C LYS A 64 12.34 -14.79 3.85
N ASN A 65 12.90 -13.62 4.17
CA ASN A 65 13.08 -13.14 5.54
C ASN A 65 11.94 -12.23 6.02
N THR A 66 11.04 -11.80 5.13
CA THR A 66 9.87 -11.02 5.51
C THR A 66 8.62 -11.87 5.33
N ASP A 67 8.02 -12.30 6.42
CA ASP A 67 6.67 -12.87 6.40
C ASP A 67 5.66 -11.73 6.23
N LEU A 68 5.08 -11.62 5.03
CA LEU A 68 4.12 -10.58 4.71
C LEU A 68 2.87 -10.64 5.59
N LYS A 69 2.46 -11.84 6.02
CA LYS A 69 1.32 -12.04 6.92
C LYS A 69 1.65 -11.52 8.33
N GLU A 70 2.84 -11.82 8.84
CA GLU A 70 3.30 -11.28 10.13
C GLU A 70 3.41 -9.75 10.08
N LEU A 71 3.97 -9.21 9.00
CA LEU A 71 4.07 -7.77 8.79
C LEU A 71 2.69 -7.10 8.72
N ARG A 72 1.72 -7.74 8.05
CA ARG A 72 0.32 -7.29 7.99
C ARG A 72 -0.31 -7.18 9.38
N VAL A 73 -0.14 -8.21 10.21
CA VAL A 73 -0.65 -8.20 11.59
C VAL A 73 -0.02 -7.06 12.42
N LYS A 74 1.30 -6.86 12.29
CA LYS A 74 2.00 -5.75 12.95
C LYS A 74 1.48 -4.39 12.50
N ALA A 75 1.28 -4.20 11.19
CA ALA A 75 0.78 -2.96 10.62
C ALA A 75 -0.65 -2.65 11.07
N TRP A 76 -1.54 -3.65 11.08
CA TRP A 76 -2.91 -3.48 11.60
C TRP A 76 -2.93 -3.16 13.08
N THR A 77 -2.13 -3.87 13.89
CA THR A 77 -2.01 -3.58 15.33
C THR A 77 -1.54 -2.13 15.56
N LEU A 78 -0.58 -1.66 14.76
CA LEU A 78 -0.11 -0.28 14.83
C LEU A 78 -1.21 0.70 14.41
N ASN A 79 -1.97 0.40 13.35
CA ASN A 79 -3.09 1.21 12.91
C ASN A 79 -4.14 1.36 14.01
N ASP A 80 -4.55 0.25 14.62
CA ASP A 80 -5.60 0.25 15.65
C ASP A 80 -5.14 0.99 16.92
N GLN A 81 -3.85 0.90 17.26
CA GLN A 81 -3.25 1.63 18.39
C GLN A 81 -3.21 3.15 18.17
N LEU A 82 -3.02 3.60 16.93
CA LEU A 82 -2.77 5.01 16.62
C LEU A 82 -4.01 5.74 16.11
N PHE A 83 -4.92 5.04 15.44
CA PHE A 83 -5.99 5.63 14.62
C PHE A 83 -7.34 4.97 14.88
N SER A 84 -7.76 4.96 16.15
CA SER A 84 -9.06 4.41 16.58
C SER A 84 -10.27 5.18 16.03
N GLU A 85 -10.08 6.42 15.61
CA GLU A 85 -11.06 7.26 14.92
C GLU A 85 -10.50 7.67 13.55
N SER A 86 -11.22 7.34 12.48
CA SER A 86 -10.74 7.55 11.10
C SER A 86 -10.85 9.02 10.70
N MET A 87 -9.83 9.82 11.01
CA MET A 87 -9.80 11.23 10.63
C MET A 87 -9.00 11.51 9.34
N LEU A 88 -8.12 10.60 8.91
CA LEU A 88 -7.30 10.70 7.69
C LEU A 88 -6.62 12.07 7.48
N ASN A 89 -6.27 12.74 8.56
CA ASN A 89 -5.77 14.12 8.56
C ASN A 89 -4.27 14.21 8.89
N SER A 90 -3.55 13.09 8.83
CA SER A 90 -2.11 13.05 9.10
C SER A 90 -1.36 12.16 8.11
N TYR A 91 -0.14 12.56 7.79
CA TYR A 91 0.76 11.75 6.97
C TYR A 91 1.03 10.37 7.59
N ASN A 92 1.12 10.26 8.91
CA ASN A 92 1.31 8.95 9.56
C ASN A 92 0.15 8.00 9.24
N GLU A 93 -1.10 8.46 9.40
CA GLU A 93 -2.29 7.63 9.17
C GLU A 93 -2.41 7.22 7.70
N ILE A 94 -2.32 8.19 6.79
CA ILE A 94 -2.52 7.92 5.38
C ILE A 94 -1.40 7.01 4.84
N ILE A 95 -0.15 7.27 5.20
CA ILE A 95 0.96 6.42 4.76
C ILE A 95 0.85 5.02 5.36
N LEU A 96 0.48 4.85 6.64
CA LEU A 96 0.28 3.50 7.19
C LEU A 96 -0.81 2.73 6.44
N ARG A 97 -1.92 3.39 6.08
CA ARG A 97 -3.02 2.76 5.33
C ARG A 97 -2.62 2.45 3.88
N LEU A 98 -1.83 3.30 3.22
CA LEU A 98 -1.23 2.96 1.92
C LEU A 98 -0.28 1.77 2.02
N LEU A 99 0.51 1.66 3.10
CA LEU A 99 1.37 0.49 3.28
C LEU A 99 0.53 -0.77 3.50
N LEU A 100 -0.55 -0.71 4.27
CA LEU A 100 -1.45 -1.84 4.52
C LEU A 100 -2.01 -2.44 3.24
N THR A 101 -2.36 -1.65 2.22
CA THR A 101 -2.84 -2.17 0.93
C THR A 101 -1.78 -3.02 0.22
N THR A 102 -0.49 -2.73 0.45
CA THR A 102 0.64 -3.48 -0.14
C THR A 102 0.99 -4.76 0.59
N LEU A 103 0.36 -5.05 1.73
CA LEU A 103 0.67 -6.23 2.55
C LEU A 103 -0.25 -7.42 2.24
N TYR A 104 -1.11 -7.29 1.23
CA TYR A 104 -1.93 -8.37 0.71
C TYR A 104 -1.25 -9.01 -0.50
N ASP A 105 -1.17 -10.33 -0.48
CA ASP A 105 -0.66 -11.18 -1.55
C ASP A 105 -1.78 -11.80 -2.41
N ASP A 106 -3.01 -11.27 -2.25
CA ASP A 106 -4.16 -11.71 -3.01
C ASP A 106 -4.04 -11.33 -4.49
N LYS A 107 -4.36 -12.29 -5.34
CA LYS A 107 -4.37 -12.15 -6.80
C LYS A 107 -5.78 -11.92 -7.35
N ASN A 108 -6.78 -11.92 -6.47
CA ASN A 108 -8.16 -11.59 -6.80
C ASN A 108 -8.25 -10.15 -7.32
N LYS A 109 -8.84 -10.02 -8.50
CA LYS A 109 -8.95 -8.74 -9.18
C LYS A 109 -9.99 -7.81 -8.56
N GLY A 110 -11.08 -8.36 -8.03
CA GLY A 110 -12.09 -7.57 -7.34
C GLY A 110 -11.54 -6.95 -6.06
N ASP A 111 -10.78 -7.73 -5.28
CA ASP A 111 -10.12 -7.23 -4.07
C ASP A 111 -9.04 -6.19 -4.41
N MET A 112 -8.33 -6.36 -5.53
CA MET A 112 -7.38 -5.36 -6.01
C MET A 112 -8.06 -4.09 -6.53
N GLU A 113 -9.20 -4.18 -7.22
CA GLU A 113 -9.95 -3.01 -7.69
C GLU A 113 -10.44 -2.17 -6.50
N GLN A 114 -11.03 -2.80 -5.49
CA GLN A 114 -11.39 -2.13 -4.23
C GLN A 114 -10.16 -1.52 -3.53
N SER A 115 -9.02 -2.21 -3.57
CA SER A 115 -7.78 -1.68 -3.02
C SER A 115 -7.30 -0.44 -3.78
N LEU A 116 -7.44 -0.41 -5.12
CA LEU A 116 -7.10 0.77 -5.94
C LEU A 116 -8.04 1.94 -5.68
N GLU A 117 -9.35 1.70 -5.53
CA GLU A 117 -10.33 2.74 -5.14
C GLU A 117 -9.97 3.34 -3.78
N PHE A 118 -9.58 2.49 -2.82
CA PHE A 118 -9.13 2.97 -1.52
C PHE A 118 -7.81 3.74 -1.59
N ILE A 119 -6.84 3.30 -2.41
CA ILE A 119 -5.59 4.03 -2.64
C ILE A 119 -5.86 5.41 -3.25
N GLU A 120 -6.77 5.51 -4.22
CA GLU A 120 -7.19 6.77 -4.83
C GLU A 120 -7.74 7.73 -3.77
N PHE A 121 -8.65 7.25 -2.92
CA PHE A 121 -9.16 8.02 -1.80
C PHE A 121 -8.06 8.49 -0.83
N LEU A 122 -7.09 7.64 -0.50
CA LEU A 122 -5.95 8.03 0.35
C LEU A 122 -5.06 9.09 -0.32
N ILE A 123 -4.85 9.01 -1.62
CA ILE A 123 -4.09 10.01 -2.40
C ILE A 123 -4.79 11.36 -2.38
N ASP A 124 -6.12 11.38 -2.52
CA ASP A 124 -6.89 12.61 -2.43
C ASP A 124 -6.77 13.27 -1.05
N ASN A 125 -6.75 12.48 0.02
CA ASN A 125 -6.50 12.99 1.37
C ASN A 125 -5.06 13.52 1.53
N LEU A 126 -4.05 12.86 0.95
CA LEU A 126 -2.67 13.38 0.96
C LEU A 126 -2.57 14.73 0.26
N ASN A 127 -3.21 14.88 -0.90
CA ASN A 127 -3.19 16.12 -1.66
C ASN A 127 -3.85 17.29 -0.90
N GLN A 128 -4.77 17.03 0.03
CA GLN A 128 -5.38 18.05 0.89
C GLN A 128 -4.47 18.50 2.04
N LEU A 129 -3.42 17.73 2.36
CA LEU A 129 -2.42 18.07 3.38
C LEU A 129 -1.21 18.85 2.82
N GLU A 130 -1.13 18.99 1.49
CA GLU A 130 -0.13 19.81 0.79
C GLU A 130 -0.63 21.25 0.61
#